data_AF-A0A433C9T3-F1
#
_entry.id   AF-A0A433C9T3-F1
#
_cell.length_a   1.000
_cell.length_b   1.000
_cell.length_c   1.000
_cell.angle_alpha   90.00
_cell.angle_beta   90.00
_cell.angle_gamma   90.00
#
_symmetry.space_group_name_H-M   'P 1'
#
loop_
_entity.id
_entity.type
_entity.pdbx_description
1 polymer ?
#
loop_
_entity_poly.entity_id
_entity_poly.type
_entity_poly.pdbx_seq_one_letter_code
_entity_poly.pdbx_strand_id
1 'polypeptide(L)'
;MKPLHDIALSMLDLVAVREGGTVADALAIALRTAQHAEKLGFTRYWLAEHHNMSGIASSAMAVLVGHIAGGTERIRVGSGGVMLPNHAPLVVAEA
;
A
#
# COMPACT_ATOMS: atom_id res chain seq x y z
N MET A 1 -13.84 -2.77 27.11
CA MET A 1 -12.93 -2.44 25.98
C MET A 1 -12.26 -3.73 25.54
N LYS A 2 -12.00 -3.93 24.24
CA LYS A 2 -11.24 -5.11 23.78
C LYS A 2 -9.80 -5.03 24.29
N PRO A 3 -9.21 -6.13 24.80
CA PRO A 3 -7.78 -6.17 25.10
C PRO A 3 -6.97 -5.98 23.81
N LEU A 4 -5.75 -5.45 23.91
CA LEU A 4 -4.92 -5.14 22.74
C LEU A 4 -4.70 -6.36 21.84
N HIS A 5 -4.58 -7.57 22.41
CA HIS A 5 -4.40 -8.80 21.63
C HIS A 5 -5.62 -9.18 20.76
N ASP A 6 -6.80 -8.61 21.02
CA ASP A 6 -8.04 -8.84 20.27
C ASP A 6 -8.33 -7.72 19.24
N ILE A 7 -7.43 -6.74 19.12
CA ILE A 7 -7.57 -5.63 18.18
C ILE A 7 -6.83 -5.99 16.88
N ALA A 8 -7.59 -6.05 15.78
CA ALA A 8 -7.02 -6.26 14.45
C ALA A 8 -6.12 -5.07 14.04
N LEU A 9 -4.90 -5.38 13.63
CA LEU A 9 -3.94 -4.39 13.16
C LEU A 9 -3.90 -4.34 11.62
N SER A 10 -3.64 -3.17 11.07
CA SER A 10 -3.47 -2.92 9.63
C SER A 10 -2.35 -1.89 9.43
N MET A 11 -1.77 -1.85 8.25
CA MET A 11 -0.68 -0.94 7.89
C MET A 11 -1.15 0.02 6.80
N LEU A 12 -0.81 1.30 6.94
CA LEU A 12 -0.89 2.31 5.89
C LEU A 12 0.53 2.68 5.48
N ASP A 13 0.83 2.56 4.20
CA ASP A 13 2.15 2.83 3.64
C ASP A 13 2.10 3.94 2.59
N LEU A 14 3.06 4.86 2.70
CA LEU A 14 3.30 5.94 1.74
C LEU A 14 4.34 5.54 0.69
N VAL A 15 4.99 4.38 0.82
CA VAL A 15 6.05 3.92 -0.10
C VAL A 15 7.13 4.99 -0.25
N ALA A 16 7.70 5.37 0.89
CA ALA A 16 8.66 6.47 0.96
C ALA A 16 9.96 6.13 0.23
N VAL A 17 10.40 7.05 -0.64
CA VAL A 17 11.74 7.05 -1.22
C VAL A 17 12.70 7.63 -0.18
N ARG A 18 13.57 6.78 0.35
CA ARG A 18 14.54 7.16 1.37
C ARG A 18 15.67 7.99 0.76
N GLU A 19 16.32 8.80 1.58
CA GLU A 19 17.50 9.57 1.18
C GLU A 19 18.57 8.64 0.56
N GLY A 20 19.10 9.03 -0.60
CA GLY A 20 20.06 8.23 -1.37
C GLY A 20 19.49 6.98 -2.05
N GLY A 21 18.20 6.68 -1.86
CA GLY A 21 17.51 5.54 -2.47
C GLY A 21 16.79 5.91 -3.76
N THR A 22 16.35 4.88 -4.48
CA THR A 22 15.57 5.01 -5.71
C THR A 22 14.09 4.65 -5.50
N VAL A 23 13.25 4.99 -6.47
CA VAL A 23 11.85 4.54 -6.52
C VAL A 23 11.77 3.01 -6.54
N ALA A 24 12.66 2.33 -7.26
CA ALA A 24 12.70 0.87 -7.30
C ALA A 24 12.97 0.27 -5.91
N ASP A 25 13.88 0.89 -5.14
CA ASP A 25 14.16 0.47 -3.76
C ASP A 25 12.92 0.63 -2.87
N ALA A 26 12.22 1.75 -2.99
CA ALA A 26 11.00 2.02 -2.23
C ALA A 26 9.90 0.97 -2.51
N LEU A 27 9.70 0.63 -3.78
CA LEU A 27 8.75 -0.41 -4.21
C LEU A 27 9.14 -1.79 -3.67
N ALA A 28 10.41 -2.16 -3.77
CA ALA A 28 10.92 -3.43 -3.24
C ALA A 28 10.84 -3.50 -1.70
N ILE A 29 11.03 -2.37 -1.02
CA ILE A 29 10.84 -2.27 0.44
C ILE A 29 9.37 -2.45 0.79
N ALA A 30 8.44 -1.79 0.08
CA ALA A 30 7.00 -1.92 0.33
C ALA A 30 6.52 -3.36 0.17
N LEU A 31 6.95 -4.06 -0.90
CA LEU A 31 6.60 -5.48 -1.10
C LEU A 31 7.09 -6.36 0.06
N ARG A 32 8.38 -6.22 0.45
CA ARG A 32 8.92 -6.97 1.60
C ARG A 32 8.21 -6.62 2.91
N THR A 33 7.79 -5.37 3.06
CA THR A 33 7.08 -4.88 4.24
C THR A 33 5.68 -5.48 4.32
N ALA A 34 4.95 -5.55 3.19
CA ALA A 34 3.66 -6.23 3.11
C ALA A 34 3.76 -7.72 3.41
N GLN A 35 4.73 -8.42 2.83
CA GLN A 35 5.01 -9.84 3.12
C GLN A 35 5.35 -10.08 4.59
N HIS A 36 6.08 -9.15 5.22
CA HIS A 36 6.42 -9.25 6.63
C HIS A 36 5.20 -8.98 7.52
N ALA A 37 4.40 -7.96 7.21
CA ALA A 37 3.16 -7.65 7.90
C ALA A 37 2.18 -8.82 7.85
N GLU A 38 2.08 -9.50 6.70
CA GLU A 38 1.28 -10.72 6.56
C GLU A 38 1.73 -11.83 7.51
N LYS A 39 3.04 -12.09 7.60
CA LYS A 39 3.59 -13.09 8.54
C LYS A 39 3.30 -12.76 10.00
N LEU A 40 3.18 -11.47 10.32
CA LEU A 40 2.82 -10.98 11.65
C LEU A 40 1.30 -10.99 11.91
N GLY A 41 0.48 -11.37 10.94
CA GLY A 41 -0.97 -11.48 11.11
C GLY A 41 -1.74 -10.16 10.93
N PHE A 42 -1.14 -9.15 10.27
CA PHE A 42 -1.86 -7.93 9.93
C PHE A 42 -3.03 -8.23 8.98
N THR A 43 -4.15 -7.54 9.17
CA THR A 43 -5.38 -7.79 8.41
C THR A 43 -5.36 -7.11 7.04
N ARG A 44 -4.79 -5.91 6.94
CA ARG A 44 -4.78 -5.10 5.70
C ARG A 44 -3.47 -4.37 5.52
N TYR A 45 -3.07 -4.20 4.26
CA TYR A 45 -2.01 -3.33 3.81
C TYR A 45 -2.60 -2.28 2.86
N TRP A 46 -2.56 -1.02 3.27
CA TRP A 46 -3.11 0.11 2.52
C TRP A 46 -2.00 0.93 1.91
N LEU A 47 -2.18 1.33 0.65
CA LEU A 47 -1.28 2.21 -0.07
C LEU A 47 -1.94 3.59 -0.21
N ALA A 48 -1.24 4.65 0.16
CA ALA A 48 -1.72 6.02 -0.02
C ALA A 48 -1.36 6.55 -1.42
N GLU A 49 -2.25 7.29 -2.07
CA GLU A 49 -1.96 7.94 -3.36
C GLU A 49 -1.36 9.34 -3.16
N HIS A 50 -0.19 9.60 -3.77
CA HIS A 50 0.43 10.93 -3.80
C HIS A 50 1.03 11.21 -5.17
N HIS A 51 0.99 12.49 -5.56
CA HIS A 51 1.52 12.99 -6.82
C HIS A 51 2.44 14.18 -6.55
N ASN A 52 3.39 14.41 -7.46
CA ASN A 52 4.30 15.55 -7.42
C ASN A 52 5.15 15.65 -6.13
N MET A 53 5.45 14.51 -5.50
CA MET A 53 6.28 14.38 -4.30
C MET A 53 7.42 13.38 -4.56
N SER A 54 8.64 13.88 -4.77
CA SER A 54 9.80 13.02 -5.07
C SER A 54 10.14 12.00 -3.98
N GLY A 55 9.74 12.28 -2.73
CA GLY A 55 9.93 11.38 -1.58
C GLY A 55 8.90 10.25 -1.47
N ILE A 56 7.92 10.14 -2.38
CA ILE A 56 6.83 9.16 -2.32
C ILE A 56 6.69 8.48 -3.69
N ALA A 57 6.76 7.14 -3.70
CA ALA A 57 6.66 6.35 -4.93
C ALA A 57 5.24 5.89 -5.29
N SER A 58 4.22 6.27 -4.50
CA SER A 58 2.87 5.71 -4.60
C SER A 58 1.88 6.61 -5.35
N SER A 59 2.02 6.71 -6.68
CA SER A 59 1.13 7.51 -7.55
C SER A 59 0.15 6.68 -8.40
N ALA A 60 0.54 5.49 -8.82
CA ALA A 60 -0.27 4.61 -9.68
C ALA A 60 -0.93 3.47 -8.86
N MET A 61 -2.07 3.77 -8.22
CA MET A 61 -2.70 2.86 -7.25
C MET A 61 -3.05 1.48 -7.82
N ALA A 62 -3.66 1.39 -9.00
CA ALA A 62 -4.03 0.10 -9.60
C ALA A 62 -2.82 -0.82 -9.78
N VAL A 63 -1.73 -0.27 -10.33
CA VAL A 63 -0.47 -0.99 -10.56
C VAL A 63 0.17 -1.41 -9.25
N LEU A 64 0.25 -0.49 -8.28
CA LEU A 64 0.93 -0.74 -7.02
C LEU A 64 0.16 -1.73 -6.13
N VAL A 65 -1.16 -1.61 -6.06
CA VAL A 65 -2.02 -2.59 -5.38
C VAL A 65 -1.85 -3.96 -6.02
N GLY A 66 -1.88 -4.06 -7.35
CA GLY A 66 -1.64 -5.32 -8.07
C GLY A 66 -0.26 -5.92 -7.79
N HIS A 67 0.78 -5.09 -7.76
CA HIS A 67 2.14 -5.53 -7.45
C HIS A 67 2.27 -6.13 -6.03
N ILE A 68 1.72 -5.44 -5.03
CA ILE A 68 1.79 -5.90 -3.63
C ILE A 68 0.87 -7.11 -3.42
N ALA A 69 -0.33 -7.10 -3.99
CA ALA A 69 -1.26 -8.24 -3.94
C ALA A 69 -0.64 -9.49 -4.60
N GLY A 70 0.01 -9.34 -5.76
CA GLY A 70 0.67 -10.45 -6.46
C GLY A 70 1.87 -11.05 -5.72
N GLY A 71 2.42 -10.34 -4.73
CA GLY A 71 3.52 -10.84 -3.91
C GLY A 71 3.13 -11.19 -2.46
N THR A 72 1.83 -11.25 -2.16
CA THR A 72 1.26 -11.68 -0.87
C THR A 72 0.22 -12.77 -1.07
N GLU A 73 -0.14 -13.51 -0.01
CA GLU A 73 -1.04 -14.67 -0.15
C GLU A 73 -2.41 -14.47 0.52
N ARG A 74 -2.43 -13.83 1.70
CA ARG A 74 -3.61 -13.78 2.58
C ARG A 74 -3.96 -12.38 3.08
N ILE A 75 -2.97 -11.50 3.24
CA ILE A 75 -3.23 -10.13 3.69
C ILE A 75 -4.06 -9.39 2.64
N ARG A 76 -5.07 -8.63 3.08
CA ARG A 76 -5.88 -7.83 2.15
C ARG A 76 -5.06 -6.61 1.73
N VAL A 77 -4.93 -6.39 0.43
CA VAL A 77 -4.22 -5.24 -0.14
C VAL A 77 -5.23 -4.28 -0.76
N GLY A 78 -5.02 -2.98 -0.62
CA GLY A 78 -5.88 -1.99 -1.26
C GLY A 78 -5.35 -0.57 -1.14
N SER A 79 -6.12 0.38 -1.64
CA SER A 79 -5.82 1.80 -1.53
C SER A 79 -6.45 2.40 -0.27
N GLY A 80 -5.72 3.27 0.42
CA GLY A 80 -6.17 4.01 1.61
C GLY A 80 -5.76 5.48 1.57
N GLY A 81 -6.09 6.26 0.53
CA GLY A 81 -7.14 6.01 -0.46
C GLY A 81 -6.81 6.50 -1.87
N VAL A 82 -7.72 6.22 -2.80
CA VAL A 82 -7.69 6.76 -4.17
C VAL A 82 -8.14 8.22 -4.09
N MET A 83 -7.47 9.12 -4.78
CA MET A 83 -7.89 10.51 -4.95
C MET A 83 -9.08 10.60 -5.92
N LEU A 84 -10.20 9.97 -5.56
CA LEU A 84 -11.36 9.74 -6.44
C LEU A 84 -11.83 10.97 -7.24
N PRO A 85 -11.84 12.21 -6.71
CA PRO A 85 -12.20 13.39 -7.51
C PRO A 85 -11.33 13.64 -8.75
N ASN A 86 -10.12 13.06 -8.80
CA ASN A 86 -9.17 13.20 -9.90
C ASN A 86 -9.24 12.07 -10.93
N HIS A 87 -10.09 11.05 -10.70
CA HIS A 87 -10.20 9.87 -11.55
C HIS A 87 -11.64 9.67 -11.99
N ALA A 88 -11.85 9.18 -13.22
CA ALA A 88 -13.18 8.76 -13.65
C ALA A 88 -13.63 7.56 -12.78
N PRO A 89 -14.82 7.60 -12.15
CA PRO A 89 -15.28 6.50 -11.29
C PRO A 89 -15.33 5.14 -11.99
N LEU A 90 -15.60 5.12 -13.30
CA LEU A 90 -15.59 3.90 -14.10
C LEU A 90 -14.20 3.26 -14.14
N VAL A 91 -13.15 4.05 -14.35
CA VAL A 91 -11.76 3.56 -14.38
C VAL A 91 -11.35 3.00 -13.02
N VAL A 92 -11.79 3.63 -11.93
CA VAL A 92 -11.54 3.12 -10.57
C VAL A 92 -12.28 1.80 -10.32
N ALA A 93 -13.47 1.61 -10.91
CA ALA A 93 -14.23 0.37 -10.76
C ALA A 93 -13.69 -0.79 -11.62
N GLU A 94 -13.05 -0.49 -12.76
CA GLU A 94 -12.44 -1.50 -13.65
C GLU A 94 -11.08 -2.03 -13.13
N ALA A 95 -10.35 -1.20 -12.39
CA ALA A 95 -9.02 -1.48 -11.86
C ALA A 95 -9.03 -2.44 -10.65
#